data_AF-A0A4Z1BZL2-F1
#
_entry.id   AF-A0A4Z1BZL2-F1
#
_cell.length_a   1.000
_cell.length_b   1.000
_cell.length_c   1.000
_cell.angle_alpha   90.00
_cell.angle_beta   90.00
_cell.angle_gamma   90.00
#
_symmetry.space_group_name_H-M   'P 1'
#
loop_
_entity.id
_entity.type
_entity.pdbx_description
1 polymer ?
#
loop_
_entity_poly.entity_id
_entity_poly.type
_entity_poly.pdbx_seq_one_letter_code
_entity_poly.pdbx_strand_id
1 'polypeptide(L)'
;MGIAWDGDFDRCFFFDEDGRFIEGYYIVGLLADQFLRKTGGGKVIHDPRLTWNTLDLVKNAGGEAIESKSGHAFIKQRMRDEDAVYGGEMSAHHYFRDFAY
;
A
#
# COMPACT_ATOMS: atom_id res chain seq x y z
N MET A 1 6.56 -4.40 18.57
CA MET A 1 5.58 -4.25 17.48
C MET A 1 4.37 -5.14 17.77
N GLY A 2 3.18 -4.55 17.80
CA GLY A 2 1.90 -5.26 17.92
C GLY A 2 1.16 -5.26 16.58
N ILE A 3 0.32 -6.27 16.35
CA ILE A 3 -0.51 -6.41 15.16
C ILE A 3 -1.93 -6.80 15.60
N ALA A 4 -2.93 -6.12 15.05
CA ALA A 4 -4.34 -6.46 15.19
C ALA A 4 -5.00 -6.59 13.83
N TRP A 5 -6.16 -7.23 13.80
CA TRP A 5 -6.97 -7.45 12.59
C TRP A 5 -8.43 -7.14 12.89
N ASP A 6 -9.21 -6.95 11.82
CA ASP A 6 -10.66 -6.92 11.90
C ASP A 6 -11.30 -8.33 11.85
N GLY A 7 -12.62 -8.42 11.74
CA GLY A 7 -13.37 -9.65 11.97
C GLY A 7 -13.12 -10.78 10.96
N ASP A 8 -12.74 -10.43 9.73
CA ASP A 8 -12.42 -11.34 8.63
C ASP A 8 -10.95 -11.28 8.19
N PHE A 9 -10.13 -10.49 8.89
CA PHE A 9 -8.68 -10.45 8.77
C PHE A 9 -8.16 -9.96 7.41
N ASP A 10 -8.96 -9.23 6.64
CA ASP A 10 -8.52 -8.62 5.39
C ASP A 10 -7.79 -7.28 5.60
N ARG A 11 -7.92 -6.70 6.79
CA ARG A 11 -7.18 -5.51 7.25
C ARG A 11 -6.29 -5.85 8.44
N CYS A 12 -5.11 -5.27 8.46
CA CYS A 12 -4.21 -5.33 9.62
C CYS A 12 -3.82 -3.93 10.11
N PHE A 13 -3.59 -3.84 11.41
CA PHE A 13 -3.32 -2.60 12.13
C PHE A 13 -2.03 -2.75 12.94
N PHE A 14 -1.15 -1.76 12.87
CA PHE A 14 0.19 -1.84 13.44
C PHE A 14 0.34 -0.94 14.67
N PHE A 15 1.12 -1.41 15.64
CA PHE A 15 1.46 -0.69 16.87
C PHE A 15 2.97 -0.75 17.12
N ASP A 16 3.56 0.39 17.50
CA ASP A 16 4.98 0.48 17.86
C ASP A 16 5.29 -0.17 19.23
N GLU A 17 6.55 -0.11 19.68
CA GLU A 17 7.01 -0.61 20.97
C GLU A 17 6.43 0.13 22.18
N ASP A 18 6.03 1.39 22.01
CA ASP A 18 5.37 2.22 23.03
C ASP A 18 3.85 1.98 23.06
N GLY A 19 3.34 1.10 22.18
CA GLY A 19 1.91 0.80 22.05
C GLY A 19 1.13 1.86 21.26
N ARG A 20 1.80 2.77 20.53
CA ARG A 20 1.12 3.77 19.70
C ARG A 20 0.61 3.13 18.41
N PHE A 21 -0.62 3.44 18.04
CA PHE A 21 -1.20 3.07 16.76
C PHE A 21 -0.50 3.80 15.61
N ILE A 22 -0.13 3.05 14.56
CA ILE A 22 0.43 3.60 13.33
C ILE A 22 -0.68 3.82 12.32
N GLU A 23 -0.85 5.06 11.88
CA GLU A 23 -1.86 5.40 10.89
C GLU A 23 -1.59 4.69 9.55
N GLY A 24 -2.64 4.06 8.99
CA GLY A 24 -2.55 3.22 7.79
C GLY A 24 -1.98 3.94 6.56
N TYR A 25 -2.08 5.26 6.51
CA TYR A 25 -1.42 6.10 5.51
C TYR A 25 0.08 5.83 5.39
N TYR A 26 0.80 5.73 6.51
CA TYR A 26 2.25 5.49 6.51
C TYR A 26 2.61 4.05 6.13
N ILE A 27 1.71 3.11 6.42
CA ILE A 27 1.87 1.70 6.04
C ILE A 27 1.85 1.52 4.52
N VAL A 28 1.05 2.32 3.80
CA VAL A 28 1.03 2.29 2.32
C VAL A 28 2.42 2.56 1.75
N GLY A 29 3.06 3.65 2.19
CA GLY A 29 4.41 4.01 1.74
C GLY A 29 5.48 3.00 2.18
N LEU A 30 5.38 2.49 3.41
CA LEU A 30 6.30 1.47 3.93
C LEU A 30 6.27 0.19 3.08
N LEU A 31 5.09 -0.36 2.81
CA LEU A 31 4.95 -1.57 2.00
C LEU A 31 5.35 -1.31 0.55
N ALA A 32 5.02 -0.14 0.00
CA ALA A 32 5.44 0.25 -1.34
C ALA A 32 6.98 0.23 -1.51
N ASP A 33 7.73 0.87 -0.60
CA ASP A 33 9.19 0.86 -0.61
C ASP A 33 9.75 -0.57 -0.55
N GLN A 34 9.22 -1.41 0.35
CA GLN A 34 9.69 -2.80 0.51
C GLN A 34 9.46 -3.63 -0.76
N PHE A 35 8.29 -3.53 -1.38
CA PHE A 35 7.99 -4.29 -2.60
C PHE A 35 8.81 -3.79 -3.80
N LEU A 36 8.94 -2.48 -3.98
CA LEU A 36 9.75 -1.91 -5.05
C LEU A 36 11.23 -2.31 -4.95
N ARG A 37 11.81 -2.32 -3.74
CA ARG A 37 13.19 -2.81 -3.53
C ARG A 37 13.34 -4.28 -3.86
N LYS A 38 12.33 -5.11 -3.53
CA LYS A 38 12.34 -6.55 -3.82
C LYS A 38 12.23 -6.84 -5.32
N THR A 39 11.47 -6.04 -6.06
CA THR A 39 11.24 -6.24 -7.51
C THR A 39 12.22 -5.48 -8.39
N GLY A 40 13.04 -4.57 -7.83
CA GLY A 40 13.96 -3.72 -8.60
C GLY A 40 13.26 -2.57 -9.32
N GLY A 41 12.19 -2.02 -8.73
CA GLY A 41 11.31 -1.01 -9.32
C GLY A 41 9.90 -1.56 -9.58
N GLY A 42 9.08 -0.80 -10.31
CA GLY A 42 7.71 -1.16 -10.64
C GLY A 42 6.70 -0.06 -10.33
N LYS A 43 5.42 -0.37 -10.49
CA LYS A 43 4.32 0.58 -10.27
C LYS A 43 3.57 0.28 -8.98
N VAL A 44 3.14 1.33 -8.29
CA VAL A 44 2.36 1.26 -7.05
C VAL A 44 1.06 2.03 -7.24
N ILE A 45 -0.08 1.37 -6.99
CA ILE A 45 -1.39 2.04 -7.02
C ILE A 45 -1.72 2.59 -5.63
N HIS A 46 -2.15 3.84 -5.55
CA HIS A 46 -2.62 4.44 -4.30
C HIS A 46 -3.91 5.25 -4.50
N ASP A 47 -4.63 5.45 -3.41
CA ASP A 47 -5.82 6.30 -3.39
C ASP A 47 -5.48 7.81 -3.26
N PRO A 48 -6.41 8.75 -3.57
CA PRO A 48 -6.11 10.18 -3.61
C PRO A 48 -6.25 10.89 -2.26
N ARG A 49 -6.59 10.20 -1.17
CA ARG A 49 -6.96 10.84 0.12
C ARG A 49 -5.74 11.44 0.82
N LEU A 50 -4.64 10.68 0.87
CA LEU A 50 -3.37 11.08 1.46
C LEU A 50 -2.24 10.51 0.61
N THR A 51 -1.42 11.36 0.00
CA THR A 51 -0.56 10.94 -1.12
C THR A 51 0.93 11.23 -0.93
N TRP A 52 1.30 12.37 -0.33
CA TRP A 52 2.68 12.86 -0.37
C TRP A 52 3.75 11.89 0.16
N ASN A 53 3.49 11.19 1.27
CA ASN A 53 4.40 10.19 1.82
C ASN A 53 4.60 9.01 0.85
N THR A 54 3.51 8.52 0.26
CA THR A 54 3.55 7.42 -0.72
C THR A 54 4.31 7.85 -1.97
N LEU A 55 4.03 9.05 -2.50
CA LEU A 55 4.71 9.59 -3.67
C LEU A 55 6.22 9.71 -3.46
N ASP A 56 6.63 10.25 -2.30
CA ASP A 56 8.05 10.43 -1.98
C ASP A 56 8.78 9.08 -1.81
N LEU A 57 8.21 8.16 -1.03
CA LEU A 57 8.82 6.84 -0.80
C LEU A 57 8.90 6.00 -2.07
N VAL A 58 7.84 6.00 -2.90
CA VAL A 58 7.84 5.28 -4.18
C VAL A 58 8.92 5.84 -5.12
N LYS A 59 9.02 7.17 -5.23
CA LYS A 59 10.05 7.83 -6.03
C LYS A 59 11.47 7.48 -5.53
N ASN A 60 11.68 7.53 -4.22
CA ASN A 60 12.98 7.23 -3.61
C ASN A 60 13.37 5.74 -3.73
N ALA A 61 12.39 4.84 -3.86
CA ALA A 61 12.59 3.43 -4.14
C ALA A 61 12.74 3.10 -5.64
N GLY A 62 12.71 4.10 -6.53
CA GLY A 62 12.85 3.90 -7.98
C GLY A 62 11.59 3.34 -8.67
N GLY A 63 10.43 3.49 -8.04
CA GLY A 63 9.15 3.09 -8.61
C GLY A 63 8.35 4.26 -9.19
N GLU A 64 7.17 3.94 -9.71
CA GLU A 64 6.18 4.88 -10.22
C GLU A 64 4.90 4.79 -9.40
N ALA A 65 4.47 5.89 -8.80
CA ALA A 65 3.22 5.95 -8.05
C ALA A 65 2.08 6.40 -9.00
N ILE A 66 1.01 5.61 -9.04
CA ILE A 66 -0.15 5.84 -9.91
C ILE A 66 -1.39 5.98 -9.04
N GLU A 67 -2.03 7.14 -9.13
CA GLU A 67 -3.28 7.40 -8.43
C GLU A 67 -4.46 6.62 -9.06
N SER A 68 -5.36 6.12 -8.21
CA SER A 68 -6.62 5.51 -8.60
C SER A 68 -7.72 5.90 -7.62
N LYS A 69 -8.97 5.87 -8.08
CA LYS A 69 -10.14 6.09 -7.20
C LYS A 69 -10.12 5.09 -6.04
N SER A 70 -10.42 5.55 -4.82
CA SER A 70 -10.56 4.65 -3.65
C SER A 70 -11.63 3.58 -3.88
N GLY A 71 -11.43 2.41 -3.28
CA GLY A 71 -12.30 1.26 -3.35
C GLY A 71 -11.64 0.06 -4.02
N HIS A 72 -11.76 -1.11 -3.39
CA HIS A 72 -11.08 -2.35 -3.77
C HIS A 72 -11.20 -2.71 -5.26
N ALA A 73 -12.35 -2.49 -5.88
CA ALA A 73 -12.56 -2.80 -7.29
C ALA A 73 -11.71 -1.91 -8.22
N PHE A 74 -11.63 -0.61 -7.92
CA PHE A 74 -10.86 0.35 -8.72
C PHE A 74 -9.36 0.15 -8.55
N ILE A 75 -8.91 -0.13 -7.32
CA ILE A 75 -7.50 -0.43 -7.05
C ILE A 75 -7.07 -1.70 -7.78
N LYS A 76 -7.78 -2.82 -7.56
CA LYS A 76 -7.45 -4.10 -8.21
C LYS A 76 -7.50 -4.02 -9.74
N GLN A 77 -8.48 -3.29 -10.29
CA GLN A 77 -8.56 -3.10 -11.74
C GLN A 77 -7.35 -2.31 -12.25
N ARG A 78 -7.04 -1.17 -11.62
CA ARG A 78 -5.90 -0.35 -12.01
C ARG A 78 -4.58 -1.10 -11.87
N MET A 79 -4.41 -1.93 -10.83
CA MET A 79 -3.22 -2.75 -10.68
C MET A 79 -3.04 -3.74 -11.83
N ARG A 80 -4.13 -4.36 -12.30
CA ARG A 80 -4.10 -5.26 -13.46
C ARG A 80 -3.76 -4.51 -14.75
N ASP A 81 -4.37 -3.35 -14.96
CA ASP A 81 -4.16 -2.54 -16.16
C ASP A 81 -2.70 -2.04 -16.27
N GLU A 82 -2.06 -1.81 -15.13
CA GLU A 82 -0.73 -1.23 -15.04
C GLU A 82 0.39 -2.25 -14.74
N ASP A 83 0.05 -3.52 -14.50
CA ASP A 83 0.96 -4.54 -13.93
C ASP A 83 1.68 -4.04 -12.66
N ALA A 84 0.91 -3.41 -11.76
CA ALA A 84 1.43 -2.84 -10.53
C ALA A 84 1.80 -3.93 -9.52
N VAL A 85 2.97 -3.79 -8.88
CA VAL A 85 3.49 -4.76 -7.92
C VAL A 85 2.73 -4.75 -6.60
N TYR A 86 2.18 -3.59 -6.23
CA TYR A 86 1.49 -3.34 -4.97
C TYR A 86 0.42 -2.26 -5.15
N GLY A 87 -0.68 -2.40 -4.41
CA GLY A 87 -1.72 -1.38 -4.28
C GLY A 87 -2.05 -1.17 -2.82
N GLY A 88 -2.29 0.07 -2.40
CA GLY A 88 -2.58 0.39 -1.01
C GLY A 88 -3.58 1.52 -0.83
N GLU A 89 -4.45 1.35 0.16
CA GLU A 89 -5.40 2.36 0.58
C GLU A 89 -5.14 2.74 2.05
N MET A 90 -5.29 4.03 2.40
CA MET A 90 -5.04 4.49 3.78
C MET A 90 -5.94 3.81 4.83
N SER A 91 -7.04 3.19 4.38
CA SER A 91 -8.00 2.40 5.17
C SER A 91 -7.54 0.98 5.51
N ALA A 92 -6.22 0.74 5.55
CA ALA A 92 -5.59 -0.55 5.88
C ALA A 92 -5.88 -1.70 4.89
N HIS A 93 -6.26 -1.39 3.65
CA HIS A 93 -6.38 -2.39 2.59
C HIS A 93 -5.09 -2.42 1.75
N HIS A 94 -4.53 -3.60 1.60
CA HIS A 94 -3.25 -3.84 0.93
C HIS A 94 -3.41 -4.96 -0.09
N TYR A 95 -3.01 -4.69 -1.32
CA TYR A 95 -3.21 -5.55 -2.49
C TYR A 95 -1.86 -5.93 -3.08
N PHE A 96 -1.69 -7.20 -3.44
CA PHE A 96 -0.40 -7.74 -3.88
C PHE A 96 -0.58 -8.48 -5.20
N ARG A 97 0.21 -8.12 -6.21
CA ARG A 97 0.13 -8.73 -7.54
C ARG A 97 0.13 -10.26 -7.50
N ASP A 98 1.08 -10.83 -6.76
CA ASP A 98 1.30 -12.27 -6.68
C ASP A 98 0.24 -12.98 -5.80
N PHE A 99 -0.69 -12.22 -5.21
CA PHE A 99 -1.83 -12.70 -4.44
C PHE A 99 -3.15 -12.40 -5.14
N ALA A 100 -3.19 -12.67 -6.46
CA ALA A 100 -4.34 -12.46 -7.33
C ALA A 100 -4.84 -11.00 -7.43
N TYR A 101 -3.93 -10.03 -7.24
CA TYR A 101 -4.19 -8.59 -7.17
C TYR A 101 -5.14 -8.22 -6.02
#